data_AF-A0A822GE55-F1
#
_entry.id   AF-A0A822GE55-F1
#
_cell.length_a   1.000
_cell.length_b   1.000
_cell.length_c   1.000
_cell.angle_alpha   90.00
_cell.angle_beta   90.00
_cell.angle_gamma   90.00
#
_symmetry.space_group_name_H-M   'P 1'
#
loop_
_entity.id
_entity.type
_entity.pdbx_description
1 polymer ?
#
loop_
_entity_poly.entity_id
_entity_poly.type
_entity_poly.pdbx_seq_one_letter_code
_entity_poly.pdbx_strand_id
1 'polypeptide(L)' 'MDGINVAIFGITSTGKSTIINKLLGKDLAAVGSGETTKDIKPYAGVGYRLFDIPGRNDDIQYFTADYISFWK' A
#
# COMPACT_ATOMS: atom_id res chain seq x y z
N MET A 1 -19.12 -6.76 1.07
CA MET A 1 -19.13 -6.19 -0.30
C MET A 1 -17.71 -6.31 -0.83
N ASP A 2 -17.55 -7.08 -1.90
CA ASP A 2 -16.28 -7.36 -2.56
C ASP A 2 -15.85 -6.11 -3.34
N GLY A 3 -15.41 -5.09 -2.61
CA GLY A 3 -14.88 -3.87 -3.21
C GLY A 3 -13.63 -4.18 -4.04
N ILE A 4 -13.34 -3.33 -5.02
CA ILE A 4 -12.14 -3.48 -5.84
C ILE A 4 -10.91 -3.36 -4.94
N ASN A 5 -10.04 -4.35 -5.00
CA ASN A 5 -8.79 -4.23 -4.29
C ASN A 5 -7.73 -3.53 -5.13
N VAL A 6 -7.01 -2.59 -4.53
CA VAL A 6 -5.97 -1.79 -5.18
C VAL A 6 -4.74 -1.76 -4.29
N ALA A 7 -3.60 -2.19 -4.81
CA ALA A 7 -2.32 -2.10 -4.11
C ALA A 7 -1.46 -0.99 -4.70
N ILE A 8 -0.73 -0.28 -3.83
CA ILE A 8 0.17 0.80 -4.22
C ILE A 8 1.61 0.37 -3.92
N PHE A 9 2.44 0.34 -4.95
CA PHE A 9 3.84 -0.09 -4.91
C PHE A 9 4.79 1.08 -5.23
N GLY A 10 6.05 0.97 -4.85
CA GLY A 10 7.10 1.95 -5.16
C GLY A 10 8.15 2.09 -4.06
N ILE A 11 9.27 2.72 -4.40
CA ILE A 11 10.44 2.86 -3.50
C ILE A 11 10.10 3.56 -2.18
N THR A 12 10.96 3.41 -1.18
CA THR A 12 10.74 4.01 0.15
C THR A 12 10.67 5.54 0.05
N SER A 13 9.78 6.14 0.85
CA SER A 13 9.58 7.60 0.92
C SER A 13 9.06 8.30 -0.34
N THR A 14 8.41 7.60 -1.28
CA THR A 14 7.72 8.22 -2.45
C THR A 14 6.33 8.79 -2.18
N GLY A 15 5.83 8.67 -0.95
CA GLY A 15 4.50 9.19 -0.59
C GLY A 15 3.32 8.24 -0.86
N LYS A 16 3.54 6.93 -0.96
CA LYS A 16 2.48 5.90 -1.08
C LYS A 16 1.40 6.05 0.00
N SER A 17 1.80 6.02 1.26
CA SER A 17 0.93 6.16 2.43
C SER A 17 0.22 7.53 2.47
N THR A 18 0.87 8.57 1.93
CA THR A 18 0.25 9.90 1.76
C THR A 18 -0.91 9.85 0.76
N ILE A 19 -0.72 9.19 -0.40
CA ILE A 19 -1.80 9.02 -1.39
C ILE A 19 -2.96 8.21 -0.80
N ILE A 20 -2.68 7.16 -0.05
CA ILE A 20 -3.71 6.36 0.63
C ILE A 20 -4.57 7.23 1.55
N ASN A 21 -3.94 8.04 2.41
CA ASN A 21 -4.66 8.93 3.31
C ASN A 21 -5.53 9.94 2.55
N LYS A 22 -5.01 10.49 1.44
CA LYS A 22 -5.77 11.43 0.60
C LYS A 22 -6.96 10.77 -0.11
N LEU A 23 -6.80 9.55 -0.63
CA LEU A 23 -7.88 8.79 -1.26
C LEU A 23 -8.98 8.42 -0.26
N LEU A 24 -8.60 8.11 0.98
CA LEU A 24 -9.54 7.77 2.05
C LEU A 24 -10.17 9.00 2.73
N GLY A 25 -9.59 10.19 2.54
CA GLY A 25 -10.00 11.43 3.22
C GLY A 25 -9.69 11.45 4.72
N LYS A 26 -8.75 10.62 5.19
CA LYS A 26 -8.41 10.45 6.62
C LYS A 26 -6.97 9.97 6.79
N ASP A 27 -6.32 10.38 7.87
CA ASP A 27 -4.94 10.01 8.18
C ASP A 27 -4.88 8.68 8.94
N LEU A 28 -4.86 7.57 8.20
CA LEU A 28 -4.82 6.20 8.76
C LEU A 28 -3.50 5.47 8.53
N ALA A 29 -2.88 5.67 7.37
CA ALA A 29 -1.59 5.12 7.03
C ALA A 29 -0.50 5.97 7.68
N ALA A 30 0.50 5.30 8.27
CA ALA A 30 1.62 5.98 8.89
C ALA A 30 2.47 6.66 7.82
N VAL A 31 2.82 7.93 8.05
CA VAL A 31 3.65 8.73 7.14
C VAL A 31 4.84 9.27 7.92
N GLY A 32 6.03 9.21 7.33
CA GLY A 32 7.26 9.69 7.94
C GLY A 32 8.44 9.60 6.98
N SER A 33 9.63 9.93 7.47
CA SER A 33 10.88 9.70 6.74
C SER A 33 11.36 8.26 6.91
N GLY A 34 11.98 7.70 5.87
CA GLY A 34 12.48 6.32 5.88
C GLY A 34 11.39 5.25 5.75
N GLU A 35 11.68 4.03 6.22
CA GLU A 35 10.76 2.90 6.15
C GLU A 35 9.67 3.00 7.21
N THR A 36 8.49 3.46 6.78
CA THR A 36 7.31 3.61 7.66
C THR A 36 6.35 2.44 7.55
N THR A 37 6.20 1.83 6.36
CA THR A 37 5.32 0.68 6.12
C THR A 37 6.13 -0.60 6.20
N LYS A 38 5.88 -1.42 7.23
CA LYS A 38 6.58 -2.71 7.46
C LYS A 38 5.71 -3.93 7.17
N ASP A 39 4.41 -3.81 7.44
CA ASP A 39 3.41 -4.83 7.21
C ASP A 39 2.39 -4.37 6.16
N ILE A 40 1.91 -5.30 5.34
CA ILE A 40 0.83 -5.03 4.38
C ILE A 40 -0.49 -4.99 5.16
N LYS A 41 -1.08 -3.81 5.29
CA LYS A 41 -2.38 -3.61 5.94
C LYS A 41 -3.42 -3.11 4.93
N PRO A 42 -4.62 -3.72 4.88
CA PRO A 42 -5.71 -3.21 4.06
C PRO A 42 -6.40 -2.01 4.73
N TYR A 43 -6.74 -1.01 3.92
CA TYR A 43 -7.54 0.16 4.31
C TYR A 43 -8.87 0.16 3.55
N ALA A 44 -9.98 0.15 4.29
CA ALA A 44 -11.31 0.12 3.71
C ALA A 44 -11.78 1.52 3.25
N GLY A 45 -12.17 1.60 1.98
CA GLY A 45 -12.91 2.71 1.38
C GLY A 45 -14.32 2.28 0.96
N VAL A 46 -15.05 3.20 0.32
CA VAL A 46 -16.40 2.91 -0.22
C VAL A 46 -16.23 2.22 -1.58
N GLY A 47 -16.53 0.93 -1.64
CA GLY A 47 -16.44 0.14 -2.88
C GLY A 47 -15.02 -0.31 -3.26
N TYR A 48 -14.01 -0.05 -2.41
CA TYR A 48 -12.64 -0.48 -2.63
C TYR A 48 -11.87 -0.76 -1.33
N ARG A 49 -10.74 -1.46 -1.46
CA ARG A 49 -9.73 -1.63 -0.40
C ARG A 49 -8.36 -1.25 -0.94
N LEU A 50 -7.65 -0.38 -0.22
CA LEU A 50 -6.29 0.02 -0.55
C LEU A 50 -5.28 -0.79 0.26
N PHE A 51 -4.19 -1.20 -0.37
CA PHE A 51 -3.09 -1.92 0.27
C PHE A 51 -1.82 -1.09 0.14
N ASP A 52 -1.26 -0.69 1.29
CA ASP A 52 0.04 -0.04 1.35
C ASP A 52 1.13 -1.11 1.38
N ILE A 53 1.97 -1.14 0.36
CA ILE A 53 3.04 -2.13 0.26
C ILE A 53 4.34 -1.50 0.77
N PRO A 54 5.07 -2.17 1.68
CA PRO A 54 6.39 -1.72 2.13
C PRO A 54 7.27 -1.26 0.97
N GLY A 55 7.83 -0.06 1.11
CA GLY A 55 8.80 0.44 0.14
C GLY A 55 10.04 -0.42 0.14
N ARG A 56 10.59 -0.66 -1.05
CA ARG A 56 11.82 -1.43 -1.26
C ARG A 56 12.74 -0.60 -2.14
N ASN A 57 13.99 -0.44 -1.71
CA ASN A 57 15.04 0.30 -2.42
C ASN A 57 16.05 -0.63 -3.12
N ASP A 58 15.92 -1.94 -2.93
CA ASP A 58 16.63 -2.99 -3.64
C ASP A 58 15.92 -3.32 -4.97
N ASP A 59 16.64 -3.93 -5.92
CA ASP A 59 16.19 -4.25 -7.30
C ASP A 59 15.05 -5.31 -7.39
N ILE A 60 14.20 -5.38 -6.37
CA ILE A 60 13.06 -6.31 -6.31
C ILE A 60 12.03 -5.91 -7.37
N GLN A 61 11.83 -6.83 -8.31
CA GLN A 61 10.67 -6.78 -9.19
C GLN A 61 9.43 -7.02 -8.34
N TYR A 62 8.55 -6.02 -8.20
CA TYR A 62 7.24 -6.12 -7.52
C TYR A 62 6.33 -7.24 -8.08
N PHE A 63 6.75 -7.89 -9.16
CA PHE A 63 6.07 -9.01 -9.83
C PHE A 63 6.51 -10.40 -9.35
N THR A 64 7.37 -10.52 -8.33
CA THR A 64 7.57 -11.82 -7.69
C THR A 64 6.23 -12.29 -7.10
N ALA A 65 5.89 -13.56 -7.39
CA ALA A 65 4.55 -14.12 -7.24
C ALA A 65 3.93 -13.99 -5.84
N ASP A 66 4.76 -13.75 -4.81
CA ASP A 66 4.32 -13.53 -3.43
C ASP A 66 3.40 -12.32 -3.29
N TYR A 67 3.61 -11.23 -4.03
CA TYR A 67 2.76 -10.02 -3.95
C TYR A 67 1.40 -10.16 -4.63
N ILE A 68 1.29 -11.04 -5.62
CA ILE A 68 0.00 -11.33 -6.28
C ILE A 68 -0.79 -12.38 -5.48
N SER A 69 -0.11 -13.17 -4.64
CA SER A 69 -0.76 -14.19 -3.82
C SER A 69 -1.68 -13.62 -2.72
N PHE A 70 -1.50 -12.36 -2.32
CA PHE A 70 -2.35 -11.66 -1.34
C PHE A 70 -3.77 -11.36 -1.86
N TRP A 71 -4.03 -11.62 -3.14
CA TRP A 71 -5.34 -11.45 -3.78
C TRP A 71 -6.21 -12.71 -3.78
N LYS A 72 -5.73 -13.84 -3.23
CA LYS A 72 -6.54 -15.05 -3.05
C LYS A 72 -7.46 -14.96 -1.84
#